data_AF-A0A7J9QJF1-F1
#
_entry.id   AF-A0A7J9QJF1-F1
#
_cell.length_a   1.000
_cell.length_b   1.000
_cell.length_c   1.000
_cell.angle_alpha   90.00
_cell.angle_beta   90.00
_cell.angle_gamma   90.00
#
_symmetry.space_group_name_H-M   'P 1'
#
loop_
_entity.id
_entity.type
_entity.pdbx_description
1 polymer ?
#
loop_
_entity_poly.entity_id
_entity_poly.type
_entity_poly.pdbx_seq_one_letter_code
_entity_poly.pdbx_strand_id
1 'polypeptide(L)' 'MAKIATFDAGSFWKNAYAHQRGKLLKRVNVPDDQIVELVNKKYLELPAALKYEIETSGITKKELQ' A
#
# COMPACT_ATOMS: atom_id res chain seq x y z
N MET A 1 -6.11 3.13 -24.99
CA MET A 1 -5.55 2.21 -23.98
C MET A 1 -4.95 3.05 -22.86
N ALA A 2 -5.66 3.20 -21.74
CA ALA A 2 -5.09 3.88 -20.58
C ALA A 2 -3.90 3.04 -20.08
N LYS A 3 -2.70 3.62 -20.05
CA LYS A 3 -1.57 3.01 -19.35
C LYS A 3 -2.06 2.73 -17.93
N ILE A 4 -2.21 1.46 -17.56
CA ILE A 4 -2.48 1.10 -16.16
C ILE A 4 -1.25 1.61 -15.41
N ALA A 5 -1.39 2.74 -14.74
CA ALA A 5 -0.31 3.33 -13.99
C ALA A 5 -0.09 2.41 -12.79
N THR A 6 0.97 1.61 -12.82
CA THR A 6 1.40 0.80 -11.70
C THR A 6 1.59 1.72 -10.49
N PHE A 7 0.97 1.37 -9.37
CA PHE A 7 1.06 2.18 -8.16
C PHE A 7 2.50 2.13 -7.61
N ASP A 8 3.19 3.27 -7.59
CA ASP A 8 4.54 3.38 -7.01
C ASP A 8 4.47 3.29 -5.47
N ALA A 9 4.36 2.04 -5.01
CA ALA A 9 4.17 1.67 -3.62
C ALA A 9 5.40 1.96 -2.77
N GLY A 10 6.61 1.78 -3.32
CA GLY A 10 7.86 2.05 -2.62
C GLY A 10 8.02 3.53 -2.29
N SER A 11 7.85 4.42 -3.28
CA SER A 11 7.92 5.86 -3.05
C SER A 11 6.74 6.36 -2.22
N PHE A 12 5.54 5.79 -2.39
CA PHE A 12 4.41 6.10 -1.53
C PHE A 12 4.74 5.78 -0.07
N TRP A 13 5.17 4.56 0.23
CA TRP A 13 5.42 4.11 1.60
C TRP A 13 6.47 4.97 2.30
N LYS A 14 7.54 5.34 1.60
CA LYS A 14 8.61 6.21 2.13
C LYS A 14 8.09 7.58 2.58
N ASN A 15 7.12 8.16 1.87
CA ASN A 15 6.62 9.51 2.11
C ASN A 15 5.25 9.55 2.83
N ALA A 16 4.57 8.42 2.93
CA ALA A 16 3.23 8.31 3.50
C ALA A 16 3.26 8.23 5.04
N TYR A 17 2.30 8.88 5.68
CA TYR A 17 2.03 8.72 7.11
C TYR A 17 1.41 7.35 7.42
N ALA A 18 1.47 6.95 8.70
CA ALA A 18 0.88 5.68 9.15
C ALA A 18 -0.59 5.54 8.76
N HIS A 19 -1.41 6.59 8.89
CA HIS A 19 -2.82 6.53 8.49
C HIS A 19 -3.01 6.26 6.98
N GLN A 20 -2.16 6.82 6.12
CA GLN A 20 -2.22 6.62 4.66
C GLN A 20 -1.78 5.22 4.27
N ARG A 21 -0.70 4.71 4.90
CA ARG A 21 -0.26 3.32 4.76
C ARG A 21 -1.34 2.35 5.23
N GLY A 22 -2.02 2.66 6.35
CA GLY A 22 -3.16 1.89 6.84
C GLY A 22 -4.33 1.86 5.85
N LYS A 23 -4.71 3.01 5.27
CA LYS A 23 -5.72 3.08 4.20
C LYS A 23 -5.34 2.20 3.01
N LEU A 24 -4.08 2.22 2.59
CA LEU A 24 -3.59 1.38 1.49
C LEU A 24 -3.76 -0.10 1.80
N LEU A 25 -3.30 -0.53 2.98
CA LEU A 25 -3.41 -1.92 3.41
C LEU A 25 -4.87 -2.38 3.51
N LYS A 26 -5.78 -1.55 4.02
CA LYS A 26 -7.23 -1.83 4.02
C LYS A 26 -7.77 -2.05 2.61
N ARG A 27 -7.30 -1.26 1.65
CA ARG A 27 -7.80 -1.29 0.27
C ARG A 27 -7.36 -2.56 -0.47
N VAL A 28 -6.25 -3.17 -0.06
CA VAL A 28 -5.82 -4.51 -0.49
C VAL A 28 -6.30 -5.62 0.47
N ASN A 29 -7.39 -5.37 1.21
CA ASN A 29 -8.06 -6.35 2.08
C ASN A 29 -7.21 -6.92 3.22
N VAL A 30 -6.20 -6.18 3.68
CA VAL A 30 -5.44 -6.58 4.88
C VAL A 30 -6.33 -6.35 6.13
N PRO A 31 -6.44 -7.34 7.02
CA PRO A 31 -7.19 -7.20 8.27
C PRO A 31 -6.64 -6.11 9.20
N ASP A 32 -7.53 -5.44 9.95
CA ASP A 32 -7.18 -4.33 10.87
C ASP A 32 -6.12 -4.70 11.90
N ASP A 33 -6.17 -5.92 12.45
CA ASP A 33 -5.19 -6.47 13.39
C ASP A 33 -3.78 -6.55 12.77
N GLN A 34 -3.69 -6.96 11.50
CA GLN A 34 -2.41 -7.04 10.78
C GLN A 34 -1.91 -5.66 10.34
N ILE A 35 -2.82 -4.72 10.06
CA ILE A 35 -2.45 -3.36 9.64
C ILE A 35 -1.60 -2.66 10.70
N VAL A 36 -1.97 -2.79 11.98
CA VAL A 36 -1.25 -2.15 13.10
C VAL A 36 0.22 -2.59 13.13
N GLU A 37 0.51 -3.84 12.78
CA GLU A 37 1.88 -4.34 12.69
C GLU A 37 2.58 -3.90 11.40
N LEU A 38 1.91 -4.02 10.26
CA LEU A 38 2.50 -3.79 8.94
C LEU A 38 2.78 -2.31 8.67
N VAL A 39 1.95 -1.40 9.18
CA VAL A 39 2.04 0.05 8.93
C VAL A 39 3.37 0.66 9.42
N ASN A 40 3.96 0.05 10.44
CA ASN A 40 5.21 0.47 11.08
C ASN A 40 6.46 -0.15 10.45
N LYS A 41 6.30 -1.17 9.58
CA LYS A 41 7.41 -1.81 8.87
C LYS A 41 7.88 -0.96 7.69
N LYS A 42 9.13 -1.16 7.26
CA LYS A 42 9.59 -0.63 5.98
C LYS A 42 8.91 -1.41 4.86
N TYR A 43 8.68 -0.75 3.72
CA TYR A 43 8.07 -1.37 2.55
C TYR A 43 8.78 -2.67 2.11
N LEU A 44 10.12 -2.70 2.21
CA LEU A 44 10.93 -3.87 1.86
C LEU A 44 10.66 -5.08 2.75
N GLU A 45 10.24 -4.86 4.00
CA GLU A 45 9.92 -5.88 5.00
C GLU A 45 8.49 -6.42 4.85
N LEU A 46 7.68 -5.84 3.96
CA LEU A 46 6.36 -6.37 3.65
C LEU A 46 6.47 -7.68 2.85
N PRO A 47 5.54 -8.63 3.06
CA PRO A 47 5.47 -9.85 2.28
C PRO A 47 5.43 -9.58 0.77
N ALA A 48 6.10 -10.44 -0.01
CA ALA A 48 6.14 -10.30 -1.46
C ALA A 48 4.73 -10.33 -2.10
N ALA A 49 3.84 -11.19 -1.58
CA ALA A 49 2.45 -11.28 -2.02
C ALA A 49 1.71 -9.94 -1.81
N LEU A 50 1.85 -9.33 -0.63
CA LEU A 50 1.22 -8.05 -0.31
C LEU A 50 1.75 -6.91 -1.20
N LYS A 51 3.06 -6.89 -1.48
CA LYS A 51 3.63 -5.90 -2.41
C LYS A 51 3.04 -6.02 -3.80
N TYR A 52 2.92 -7.25 -4.31
CA TYR A 52 2.29 -7.52 -5.60
C TYR A 52 0.82 -7.08 -5.64
N GLU A 53 0.04 -7.38 -4.60
CA GLU A 53 -1.35 -6.92 -4.49
C GLU A 53 -1.45 -5.39 -4.50
N ILE A 54 -0.60 -4.71 -3.73
CA ILE A 54 -0.53 -3.25 -3.71
C ILE A 54 -0.22 -2.69 -5.10
N GLU A 55 0.79 -3.22 -5.78
CA GLU A 55 1.24 -2.72 -7.09
C GLU A 55 0.21 -2.99 -8.21
N THR A 56 -0.58 -4.05 -8.09
CA THR A 56 -1.60 -4.46 -9.06
C THR A 56 -3.03 -4.05 -8.71
N SER A 57 -3.23 -3.45 -7.53
CA SER A 57 -4.55 -3.04 -7.00
C SER A 57 -5.27 -1.98 -7.83
N GLY A 58 -4.57 -1.26 -8.71
CA GLY A 58 -5.11 -0.12 -9.45
C GLY A 58 -5.40 1.11 -8.59
N ILE A 59 -4.96 1.11 -7.32
CA ILE A 59 -5.16 2.23 -6.39
C ILE A 59 -4.37 3.45 -6.84
N THR A 60 -4.96 4.62 -6.68
CA THR A 60 -4.30 5.91 -6.92
C THR A 60 -3.97 6.61 -5.60
N LYS A 61 -2.88 7.41 -5.58
CA LYS A 61 -2.50 8.18 -4.38
C LYS A 61 -3.62 9.09 -3.85
N LYS A 62 -4.50 9.57 -4.74
CA LYS A 62 -5.64 10.43 -4.37
C LYS A 62 -6.64 9.71 -3.45
N GLU A 63 -6.79 8.40 -3.59
CA GLU A 63 -7.67 7.60 -2.72
C GLU A 63 -7.08 7.39 -1.31
N LEU A 64 -5.79 7.68 -1.14
CA LEU A 64 -5.01 7.47 0.08
C LEU A 64 -4.69 8.76 0.84
N GLN A 65 -5.06 9.92 0.29
CA GLN A 65 -4.93 11.22 0.96
C GLN A 65 -5.95 11.42 2.08
#